data_AF-A0A813JAT8-F1
#
_entry.id   AF-A0A813JAT8-F1
#
_cell.length_a   1.000
_cell.length_b   1.000
_cell.length_c   1.000
_cell.angle_alpha   90.00
_cell.angle_beta   90.00
_cell.angle_gamma   90.00
#
_symmetry.space_group_name_H-M   'P 1'
#
loop_
_entity.id
_entity.type
_entity.pdbx_description
1 polymer ?
#
loop_
_entity_poly.entity_id
_entity_poly.type
_entity_poly.pdbx_seq_one_letter_code
_entity_poly.pdbx_strand_id
1 'polypeptide(L)'
;MPVISEVVHPLSLNFENQRKVILLRDVKKQSWDDVRKQGRNLKGKKPTVKLLRRVYKNFSKKKGRVVYKYKKCGRKPWKVTKGVESFLLRRLKALRCESICTTTGLQRELVNEKGVDLEASTIRKVLTRNGCFWLTRAQKRKYSPDVTAQRLAFAKAVLRMSKAQLRERLSLSLDGVVLSMAPKDPLERQNWCAHGISEGGFATVVFHKSKKLCTVEWADIVNGGKLTNAIRSLSPTKPRGPWWVLCDNETFLRTAVSQAAHKAQGISLWSVPPRSPDLNPVEKFWAWLRRTLRQKDWADLRAGRKALDKKAYQARVRSTCRTKRAQAVAASCAGGLRKVCKEVVAKKGAMARS
;
A
#
# COMPACT_ATOMS: atom_id res chain seq x y z
N MET A 1 5.83 -34.14 -5.47
CA MET A 1 5.08 -35.21 -4.77
C MET A 1 3.85 -34.60 -4.11
N PRO A 2 2.62 -35.09 -4.36
CA PRO A 2 1.48 -34.60 -3.61
C PRO A 2 1.64 -35.01 -2.14
N VAL A 3 1.83 -34.03 -1.26
CA VAL A 3 1.80 -34.20 0.18
C VAL A 3 0.35 -34.49 0.56
N ILE A 4 0.00 -35.77 0.65
CA ILE A 4 -1.30 -36.23 1.12
C ILE A 4 -1.23 -36.32 2.64
N SER A 5 -1.42 -35.19 3.31
CA SER A 5 -1.69 -35.17 4.76
C SER A 5 -3.15 -35.60 4.99
N GLU A 6 -3.42 -36.90 4.85
CA GLU A 6 -4.63 -37.47 5.43
C GLU A 6 -4.35 -37.66 6.92
N VAL A 7 -5.05 -36.91 7.78
CA VAL A 7 -5.06 -37.18 9.23
C VAL A 7 -5.74 -38.54 9.40
N VAL A 8 -4.94 -39.61 9.40
CA VAL A 8 -5.44 -40.97 9.56
C VAL A 8 -5.53 -41.28 11.05
N HIS A 9 -6.70 -41.74 11.51
CA HIS A 9 -6.88 -42.15 12.89
C HIS A 9 -5.80 -43.18 13.31
N PRO A 10 -5.14 -43.05 14.49
CA PRO A 10 -4.04 -43.92 14.91
C PRO A 10 -4.36 -45.42 14.99
N LEU A 11 -5.64 -45.78 15.05
CA LEU A 11 -6.12 -47.17 15.01
C LEU A 11 -6.33 -47.71 13.58
N SER A 12 -6.15 -46.90 12.55
CA SER A 12 -6.25 -47.31 11.15
C SER A 12 -4.97 -48.00 10.65
N LEU A 13 -5.01 -48.48 9.40
CA LEU A 13 -3.86 -49.08 8.72
C LEU A 13 -3.15 -48.03 7.84
N ASN A 14 -1.81 -48.07 7.80
CA ASN A 14 -1.04 -47.37 6.77
C ASN A 14 -1.30 -47.99 5.38
N PHE A 15 -0.86 -47.31 4.32
CA PHE A 15 -1.07 -47.75 2.94
C PHE A 15 -0.54 -49.16 2.67
N GLU A 16 0.64 -49.48 3.18
CA GLU A 16 1.27 -50.79 3.03
C GLU A 16 0.43 -51.90 3.68
N ASN A 17 -0.01 -51.70 4.92
CA ASN A 17 -0.87 -52.66 5.61
C ASN A 17 -2.25 -52.76 4.95
N GLN A 18 -2.79 -51.68 4.37
CA GLN A 18 -4.04 -51.76 3.59
C GLN A 18 -3.87 -52.69 2.38
N ARG A 19 -2.79 -52.53 1.61
CA ARG A 19 -2.47 -53.41 0.49
C ARG A 19 -2.21 -54.85 0.93
N LYS A 20 -1.48 -55.04 2.03
CA LYS A 20 -1.21 -56.36 2.60
C LYS A 20 -2.50 -57.10 2.91
N VAL A 21 -3.51 -56.42 3.45
CA VAL A 21 -4.83 -57.02 3.70
C VAL A 21 -5.49 -57.51 2.41
N ILE A 22 -5.40 -56.76 1.31
CA ILE A 22 -5.94 -57.20 0.01
C ILE A 22 -5.18 -58.41 -0.51
N LEU A 23 -3.85 -58.38 -0.50
CA LEU A 23 -3.02 -59.49 -1.00
C LEU A 23 -3.24 -60.77 -0.20
N LEU A 24 -3.25 -60.69 1.13
CA LEU A 24 -3.45 -61.86 1.98
C LEU A 24 -4.85 -62.47 1.80
N ARG A 25 -5.87 -61.63 1.51
CA ARG A 25 -7.24 -62.11 1.33
C ARG A 25 -7.54 -62.59 -0.10
N ASP A 26 -7.15 -61.83 -1.12
CA ASP A 26 -7.47 -62.14 -2.52
C ASP A 26 -6.54 -63.20 -3.11
N VAL A 27 -5.23 -63.11 -2.81
CA VAL A 27 -4.21 -63.97 -3.40
C VAL A 27 -3.96 -65.19 -2.51
N LYS A 28 -3.65 -64.97 -1.23
CA LYS A 28 -3.31 -66.07 -0.31
C LYS A 28 -4.52 -66.75 0.35
N LYS A 29 -5.74 -66.28 0.08
CA LYS A 29 -7.02 -66.81 0.60
C LYS A 29 -7.11 -67.01 2.12
N GLN A 30 -6.29 -66.29 2.90
CA GLN A 30 -6.18 -66.49 4.35
C GLN A 30 -7.42 -66.02 5.11
N SER A 31 -7.73 -66.68 6.23
CA SER A 31 -8.82 -66.28 7.12
C SER A 31 -8.60 -64.86 7.69
N TRP A 32 -9.67 -64.19 8.11
CA TRP A 32 -9.54 -62.84 8.70
C TRP A 32 -8.68 -62.82 9.97
N ASP A 33 -8.67 -63.91 10.73
CA ASP A 33 -7.84 -64.03 11.93
C ASP A 33 -6.36 -64.18 11.58
N ASP A 34 -6.02 -64.87 10.49
CA ASP A 34 -4.64 -65.00 10.04
C ASP A 34 -4.12 -63.70 9.42
N VAL A 35 -4.97 -62.98 8.67
CA VAL A 35 -4.66 -61.63 8.19
C VAL A 35 -4.43 -60.68 9.38
N ARG A 36 -5.25 -60.80 10.44
CA ARG A 36 -5.10 -60.02 11.68
C ARG A 36 -3.78 -60.27 12.39
N LYS A 37 -3.30 -61.51 12.45
CA LYS A 37 -1.99 -61.85 13.05
C LYS A 37 -0.84 -61.13 12.33
N GLN A 38 -0.96 -60.95 11.02
CA GLN A 38 0.09 -60.40 10.15
C GLN A 38 0.01 -58.88 9.90
N GLY A 39 -1.13 -58.25 10.18
CA GLY A 39 -1.32 -56.81 10.05
C GLY A 39 -0.93 -56.03 11.31
N ARG A 40 -0.53 -54.77 11.15
CA ARG A 40 -0.34 -53.81 12.25
C ARG A 40 -1.06 -52.51 11.92
N ASN A 41 -1.72 -51.92 12.91
CA ASN A 41 -2.25 -50.56 12.78
C ASN A 41 -1.12 -49.52 12.96
N LEU A 42 -1.45 -48.24 12.78
CA LEU A 42 -0.48 -47.14 12.93
C LEU A 42 0.13 -47.01 14.35
N LYS A 43 -0.51 -47.61 15.37
CA LYS A 43 0.03 -47.73 16.74
C LYS A 43 0.84 -49.02 16.97
N GLY A 44 1.11 -49.81 15.93
CA GLY A 44 1.81 -51.10 16.06
C GLY A 44 0.99 -52.21 16.73
N LYS A 45 -0.32 -52.01 16.98
CA LYS A 45 -1.21 -53.02 17.58
C LYS A 45 -1.89 -53.87 16.51
N LYS A 46 -2.33 -55.07 16.89
CA LYS A 46 -3.12 -55.96 16.01
C LYS A 46 -4.45 -55.26 15.64
N PRO A 47 -4.79 -55.13 14.35
CA PRO A 47 -6.05 -54.50 13.93
C PRO A 47 -7.26 -55.37 14.27
N THR A 48 -8.43 -54.77 14.46
CA THR A 48 -9.67 -55.55 14.64
C THR A 48 -10.12 -56.15 13.31
N VAL A 49 -10.77 -57.33 13.34
CA VAL A 49 -11.34 -57.95 12.14
C VAL A 49 -12.33 -57.01 11.43
N LYS A 50 -13.11 -56.24 12.19
CA LYS A 50 -14.02 -55.20 11.67
C LYS A 50 -13.28 -54.14 10.84
N LEU A 51 -12.11 -53.70 11.30
CA LEU A 51 -11.27 -52.75 10.57
C LEU A 51 -10.77 -53.37 9.25
N LEU A 52 -10.27 -54.61 9.30
CA LEU A 52 -9.76 -55.33 8.12
C LEU A 52 -10.85 -55.47 7.05
N ARG A 53 -12.04 -55.93 7.44
CA ARG A 53 -13.20 -56.06 6.54
C ARG A 53 -13.60 -54.72 5.93
N ARG A 54 -13.59 -53.64 6.71
CA ARG A 54 -13.91 -52.29 6.23
C ARG A 54 -12.87 -51.78 5.24
N VAL A 55 -11.58 -51.99 5.53
CA VAL A 55 -10.49 -51.63 4.61
C VAL A 55 -10.64 -52.40 3.31
N TYR A 56 -10.83 -53.72 3.38
CA TYR A 56 -11.04 -54.57 2.21
C TYR A 56 -12.23 -54.11 1.36
N LYS A 57 -13.40 -53.88 1.99
CA LYS A 57 -14.62 -53.42 1.30
C LYS A 57 -14.43 -52.06 0.62
N ASN A 58 -13.69 -51.14 1.22
CA ASN A 58 -13.55 -49.77 0.74
C ASN A 58 -12.28 -49.54 -0.11
N PHE A 59 -11.45 -50.58 -0.31
CA PHE A 59 -10.22 -50.49 -1.07
C PHE A 59 -10.52 -50.42 -2.56
N SER A 60 -10.08 -49.34 -3.22
CA SER A 60 -10.17 -49.23 -4.66
C SER A 60 -8.95 -49.90 -5.29
N LYS A 61 -9.17 -51.04 -5.97
CA LYS A 61 -8.11 -51.73 -6.72
C LYS A 61 -7.47 -50.82 -7.77
N LYS A 62 -8.28 -50.04 -8.51
CA LYS A 62 -7.83 -49.07 -9.52
C LYS A 62 -6.95 -47.95 -8.93
N LYS A 63 -7.29 -47.42 -7.75
CA LYS A 63 -6.52 -46.34 -7.10
C LYS A 63 -5.45 -46.84 -6.13
N GLY A 64 -5.40 -48.15 -5.89
CA GLY A 64 -4.48 -48.79 -4.96
C GLY A 64 -4.66 -48.42 -3.48
N ARG A 65 -5.77 -47.81 -3.08
CA ARG A 65 -6.02 -47.36 -1.70
C ARG A 65 -7.51 -47.32 -1.33
N VAL A 66 -7.79 -47.27 -0.03
CA VAL A 66 -9.14 -46.94 0.47
C VAL A 66 -9.50 -45.50 0.09
N VAL A 67 -10.68 -45.31 -0.50
CA VAL A 67 -11.19 -43.98 -0.86
C VAL A 67 -12.24 -43.56 0.16
N TYR A 68 -11.87 -42.62 1.03
CA TYR A 68 -12.82 -42.04 1.97
C TYR A 68 -13.72 -41.04 1.24
N LYS A 69 -15.00 -41.40 1.05
CA LYS A 69 -16.03 -40.46 0.59
C LYS A 69 -16.48 -39.64 1.79
N TYR A 70 -15.78 -38.55 2.10
CA TYR A 70 -16.23 -37.56 3.08
C TYR A 70 -17.47 -36.82 2.53
N LYS A 71 -18.64 -37.44 2.67
CA LYS A 71 -19.93 -36.76 2.45
C LYS A 71 -20.48 -36.37 3.83
N LYS A 72 -20.78 -35.08 4.02
CA LYS A 72 -21.51 -34.55 5.18
C LYS A 72 -20.84 -34.84 6.54
N CYS A 73 -19.54 -34.59 6.67
CA CYS A 73 -18.88 -34.63 8.00
C CYS A 73 -19.39 -33.47 8.86
N GLY A 74 -20.48 -33.69 9.62
CA GLY A 74 -20.93 -32.93 10.79
C GLY A 74 -21.00 -31.40 10.69
N ARG A 75 -20.89 -30.81 9.49
CA ARG A 75 -20.89 -29.36 9.32
C ARG A 75 -22.28 -28.86 9.69
N LYS A 76 -22.32 -27.94 10.65
CA LYS A 76 -23.53 -27.18 10.96
C LYS A 76 -24.10 -26.59 9.66
N PRO A 77 -25.44 -26.50 9.53
CA PRO A 77 -26.08 -25.87 8.38
C PRO A 77 -25.44 -24.51 8.08
N TRP A 78 -25.12 -24.29 6.80
CA TRP A 78 -24.46 -23.07 6.37
C TRP A 78 -25.44 -21.89 6.48
N LYS A 79 -25.23 -21.03 7.49
CA LYS A 79 -26.10 -19.89 7.80
C LYS A 79 -26.13 -18.80 6.71
N VAL A 80 -25.13 -18.76 5.82
CA VAL A 80 -25.07 -17.78 4.72
C VAL A 80 -25.87 -18.31 3.54
N THR A 81 -27.17 -18.07 3.54
CA THR A 81 -28.04 -18.29 2.39
C THR A 81 -27.82 -17.21 1.32
N LYS A 82 -28.32 -17.43 0.10
CA LYS A 82 -28.31 -16.39 -0.95
C LYS A 82 -29.01 -15.11 -0.48
N GLY A 83 -30.11 -15.23 0.27
CA GLY A 83 -30.84 -14.09 0.82
C GLY A 83 -30.01 -13.27 1.82
N VAL A 84 -29.28 -13.94 2.71
CA VAL A 84 -28.35 -13.30 3.66
C VAL A 84 -27.21 -12.60 2.91
N GLU A 85 -26.64 -13.24 1.89
CA GLU A 85 -25.59 -12.67 1.05
C GLU A 85 -26.07 -11.42 0.30
N SER A 86 -27.22 -11.48 -0.38
CA SER A 86 -27.82 -10.32 -1.05
C SER A 86 -28.15 -9.19 -0.07
N PHE A 87 -28.60 -9.52 1.15
CA PHE A 87 -28.83 -8.54 2.20
C PHE A 87 -27.55 -7.79 2.57
N LEU A 88 -26.47 -8.53 2.90
CA LEU A 88 -25.19 -7.95 3.30
C LEU A 88 -24.63 -7.00 2.23
N LEU A 89 -24.72 -7.37 0.95
CA LEU A 89 -24.23 -6.54 -0.16
C LEU A 89 -25.06 -5.27 -0.36
N ARG A 90 -26.40 -5.38 -0.29
CA ARG A 90 -27.29 -4.21 -0.39
C ARG A 90 -27.06 -3.25 0.77
N ARG A 91 -27.00 -3.77 2.01
CA ARG A 91 -26.81 -2.96 3.21
C ARG A 91 -25.43 -2.29 3.23
N LEU A 92 -24.38 -3.01 2.82
CA LEU A 92 -23.05 -2.41 2.62
C LEU A 92 -23.09 -1.23 1.63
N LYS A 93 -23.81 -1.38 0.51
CA LYS A 93 -23.90 -0.32 -0.51
C LYS A 93 -24.66 0.91 -0.02
N ALA A 94 -25.70 0.74 0.80
CA ALA A 94 -26.42 1.84 1.43
C ALA A 94 -25.54 2.54 2.47
N LEU A 95 -25.04 1.78 3.45
CA LEU A 95 -24.29 2.32 4.58
C LEU A 95 -22.99 3.01 4.15
N ARG A 96 -22.29 2.53 3.11
CA ARG A 96 -21.05 3.17 2.64
C ARG A 96 -21.27 4.58 2.07
N CYS A 97 -22.48 4.91 1.63
CA CYS A 97 -22.80 6.24 1.11
C CYS A 97 -23.03 7.23 2.26
N GLU A 98 -23.45 6.74 3.42
CA GLU A 98 -23.82 7.52 4.58
C GLU A 98 -22.69 7.62 5.62
N SER A 99 -22.00 6.50 5.88
CA SER A 99 -21.04 6.39 6.99
C SER A 99 -19.96 5.31 6.78
N ILE A 100 -19.08 5.15 7.79
CA ILE A 100 -18.09 4.08 7.80
C ILE A 100 -18.80 2.75 8.09
N CYS A 101 -18.85 1.88 7.09
CA CYS A 101 -19.43 0.55 7.23
C CYS A 101 -18.37 -0.48 7.67
N THR A 102 -18.54 -1.07 8.85
CA THR A 102 -17.66 -2.15 9.36
C THR A 102 -18.36 -3.50 9.30
N THR A 103 -17.61 -4.60 9.32
CA THR A 103 -18.18 -5.95 9.38
C THR A 103 -19.03 -6.17 10.64
N THR A 104 -18.66 -5.53 11.75
CA THR A 104 -19.44 -5.56 13.00
C THR A 104 -20.72 -4.73 12.89
N GLY A 105 -20.70 -3.63 12.13
CA GLY A 105 -21.91 -2.89 11.75
C GLY A 105 -22.86 -3.76 10.95
N LEU A 106 -22.38 -4.39 9.88
CA LEU A 106 -23.18 -5.30 9.06
C LEU A 106 -23.71 -6.51 9.82
N GLN A 107 -22.95 -7.03 10.79
CA GLN A 107 -23.42 -8.10 11.68
C GLN A 107 -24.65 -7.65 12.47
N ARG A 108 -24.59 -6.47 13.11
CA ARG A 108 -25.73 -5.90 13.86
C ARG A 108 -26.96 -5.73 12.96
N GLU A 109 -26.78 -5.17 11.77
CA GLU A 109 -27.88 -5.03 10.79
C GLU A 109 -28.48 -6.39 10.40
N LEU A 110 -27.65 -7.40 10.19
CA LEU A 110 -28.09 -8.74 9.82
C LEU A 110 -28.85 -9.43 10.95
N VAL A 111 -28.40 -9.29 12.20
CA VAL A 111 -29.12 -9.79 13.37
C VAL A 111 -30.46 -9.07 13.50
N ASN A 112 -30.48 -7.74 13.40
CA ASN A 112 -31.68 -6.94 13.58
C ASN A 112 -32.74 -7.22 12.50
N GLU A 113 -32.35 -7.27 11.22
CA GLU A 113 -33.31 -7.39 10.12
C GLU A 113 -33.63 -8.84 9.70
N LYS A 114 -32.70 -9.77 9.94
CA LYS A 114 -32.84 -11.16 9.47
C LYS A 114 -32.79 -12.20 10.60
N GLY A 115 -32.50 -11.79 11.84
CA GLY A 115 -32.33 -12.73 12.96
C GLY A 115 -31.15 -13.69 12.77
N VAL A 116 -30.24 -13.40 11.83
CA VAL A 116 -29.11 -14.29 11.51
C VAL A 116 -27.84 -13.74 12.14
N ASP A 117 -27.35 -14.43 13.16
CA ASP A 117 -26.04 -14.14 13.73
C ASP A 117 -24.92 -14.86 12.99
N LEU A 118 -24.03 -14.06 12.38
CA LEU A 118 -22.83 -14.48 11.67
C LEU A 118 -21.61 -13.78 12.28
N GLU A 119 -20.53 -14.53 12.45
CA GLU A 119 -19.24 -13.95 12.78
C GLU A 119 -18.77 -12.95 11.72
N ALA A 120 -18.11 -11.87 12.16
CA ALA A 120 -17.47 -10.89 11.29
C ALA A 120 -16.49 -11.51 10.28
N SER A 121 -15.82 -12.61 10.66
CA SER A 121 -14.92 -13.39 9.80
C SER A 121 -15.67 -13.99 8.59
N THR A 122 -16.90 -14.45 8.81
CA THR A 122 -17.77 -15.05 7.80
C THR A 122 -18.33 -13.98 6.88
N ILE A 123 -18.80 -12.86 7.44
CA ILE A 123 -19.23 -11.69 6.67
C ILE A 123 -18.10 -11.21 5.75
N ARG A 124 -16.87 -11.10 6.26
CA ARG A 124 -15.71 -10.70 5.46
C ARG A 124 -15.47 -11.65 4.28
N LYS A 125 -15.54 -12.97 4.50
CA LYS A 125 -15.40 -13.96 3.42
C LYS A 125 -16.47 -13.80 2.33
N VAL A 126 -17.72 -13.53 2.72
CA VAL A 126 -18.82 -13.24 1.78
C VAL A 126 -18.50 -11.99 0.97
N LEU A 127 -18.09 -10.90 1.62
CA LEU A 127 -17.72 -9.65 0.95
C LEU A 127 -16.55 -9.85 -0.03
N THR A 128 -15.47 -10.49 0.40
CA THR A 128 -14.29 -10.75 -0.44
C THR A 128 -14.63 -11.61 -1.66
N ARG A 129 -15.47 -12.65 -1.49
CA ARG A 129 -15.93 -13.48 -2.61
C ARG A 129 -16.73 -12.68 -3.64
N ASN A 130 -17.39 -11.62 -3.22
CA ASN A 130 -18.14 -10.70 -4.08
C ASN A 130 -17.32 -9.47 -4.52
N GLY A 131 -15.99 -9.55 -4.47
CA GLY A 131 -15.10 -8.48 -4.94
C GLY A 131 -15.11 -7.21 -4.06
N CYS A 132 -15.65 -7.28 -2.85
CA CYS A 132 -15.62 -6.18 -1.90
C CYS A 132 -14.35 -6.27 -1.04
N PHE A 133 -13.51 -5.24 -1.13
CA PHE A 133 -12.25 -5.15 -0.39
C PHE A 133 -12.26 -3.92 0.53
N TRP A 134 -11.61 -4.05 1.69
CA TRP A 134 -11.37 -2.91 2.55
C TRP A 134 -10.28 -2.03 1.91
N LEU A 135 -10.61 -0.75 1.72
CA LEU A 135 -9.66 0.27 1.34
C LEU A 135 -9.60 1.28 2.47
N THR A 136 -8.40 1.64 2.90
CA THR A 136 -8.24 2.75 3.84
C THR A 136 -8.79 4.02 3.19
N ARG A 137 -9.69 4.70 3.89
CA ARG A 137 -10.19 6.00 3.41
C ARG A 137 -9.00 6.96 3.43
N ALA A 138 -8.63 7.47 2.26
CA ALA A 138 -7.62 8.51 2.18
C ALA A 138 -8.02 9.67 3.11
N GLN A 139 -7.16 10.01 4.07
CA GLN A 139 -7.39 11.14 4.97
C GLN A 139 -7.31 12.43 4.14
N LYS A 140 -8.47 12.93 3.71
CA LYS A 140 -8.55 14.23 3.03
C LYS A 140 -8.67 15.32 4.06
N ARG A 141 -7.78 16.31 4.00
CA ARG A 141 -7.89 17.51 4.83
C ARG A 141 -9.21 18.22 4.51
N LYS A 142 -9.96 18.57 5.55
CA LYS A 142 -11.10 19.50 5.43
C LYS A 142 -10.53 20.91 5.32
N TYR A 143 -11.02 21.68 4.34
CA TYR A 143 -10.64 23.07 4.13
C TYR A 143 -11.74 23.99 4.66
N SER A 144 -11.34 25.14 5.21
CA SER A 144 -12.31 26.21 5.47
C SER A 144 -12.84 26.78 4.14
N PRO A 145 -13.99 27.48 4.16
CA PRO A 145 -14.50 28.18 2.99
C PRO A 145 -13.44 29.10 2.34
N ASP A 146 -12.68 29.86 3.15
CA ASP A 146 -11.66 30.78 2.65
C ASP A 146 -10.52 30.06 1.93
N VAL A 147 -10.02 28.97 2.51
CA VAL A 147 -8.95 28.17 1.87
C VAL A 147 -9.47 27.56 0.57
N THR A 148 -10.73 27.14 0.55
CA THR A 148 -11.39 26.60 -0.64
C THR A 148 -11.50 27.67 -1.74
N ALA A 149 -11.88 28.90 -1.39
CA ALA A 149 -11.95 30.04 -2.30
C ALA A 149 -10.57 30.42 -2.85
N GLN A 150 -9.54 30.50 -2.00
CA GLN A 150 -8.15 30.76 -2.41
C GLN A 150 -7.62 29.68 -3.37
N ARG A 151 -7.91 28.40 -3.08
CA ARG A 151 -7.58 27.27 -3.96
C ARG A 151 -8.24 27.40 -5.32
N LEU A 152 -9.53 27.75 -5.36
CA LEU A 152 -10.25 27.98 -6.62
C LEU A 152 -9.69 29.17 -7.40
N ALA A 153 -9.42 30.29 -6.74
CA ALA A 153 -8.86 31.48 -7.38
C ALA A 153 -7.52 31.18 -8.03
N PHE A 154 -6.62 30.51 -7.29
CA PHE A 154 -5.33 30.05 -7.82
C PHE A 154 -5.51 29.12 -9.02
N ALA A 155 -6.34 28.07 -8.88
CA ALA A 155 -6.56 27.10 -9.94
C ALA A 155 -7.13 27.75 -11.22
N LYS A 156 -8.12 28.64 -11.08
CA LYS A 156 -8.69 29.40 -12.20
C LYS A 156 -7.65 30.33 -12.84
N ALA A 157 -6.81 31.00 -12.05
CA ALA A 157 -5.73 31.84 -12.56
C ALA A 157 -4.72 31.03 -13.40
N VAL A 158 -4.30 29.86 -12.92
CA VAL A 158 -3.41 28.96 -13.68
C VAL A 158 -4.06 28.50 -14.98
N LEU A 159 -5.35 28.14 -14.96
CA LEU A 159 -6.05 27.62 -16.13
C LEU A 159 -6.27 28.68 -17.22
N ARG A 160 -6.44 29.95 -16.83
CA ARG A 160 -6.52 31.10 -17.75
C ARG A 160 -5.22 31.36 -18.51
N MET A 161 -4.07 31.01 -17.95
CA MET A 161 -2.78 31.16 -18.64
C MET A 161 -2.67 30.13 -19.77
N SER A 162 -2.04 30.53 -20.88
CA SER A 162 -1.58 29.59 -21.91
C SER A 162 -0.43 28.72 -21.37
N LYS A 163 -0.09 27.64 -22.09
CA LYS A 163 1.08 26.81 -21.71
C LYS A 163 2.38 27.62 -21.72
N ALA A 164 2.55 28.52 -22.68
CA ALA A 164 3.72 29.38 -22.80
C ALA A 164 3.80 30.38 -21.63
N GLN A 165 2.70 31.06 -21.32
CA GLN A 165 2.62 31.97 -20.17
C GLN A 165 2.90 31.27 -18.85
N LEU A 166 2.36 30.04 -18.67
CA LEU A 166 2.63 29.26 -17.47
C LEU A 166 4.11 28.84 -17.37
N ARG A 167 4.73 28.46 -18.50
CA ARG A 167 6.15 28.11 -18.54
C ARG A 167 7.04 29.30 -18.20
N GLU A 168 6.68 30.49 -18.67
CA GLU A 168 7.35 31.73 -18.31
C GLU A 168 7.18 32.07 -16.81
N ARG A 169 5.97 31.93 -16.28
CA ARG A 169 5.63 32.21 -14.87
C ARG A 169 6.09 31.12 -13.89
N LEU A 170 6.53 29.96 -14.35
CA LEU A 170 7.03 28.88 -13.49
C LEU A 170 8.49 28.60 -13.81
N SER A 171 9.36 29.52 -13.44
CA SER A 171 10.80 29.39 -13.67
C SER A 171 11.43 28.33 -12.75
N LEU A 172 10.89 28.16 -11.54
CA LEU A 172 11.30 27.14 -10.58
C LEU A 172 10.12 26.80 -9.66
N SER A 173 10.05 25.55 -9.19
CA SER A 173 9.21 25.13 -8.07
C SER A 173 10.12 24.68 -6.93
N LEU A 174 9.92 25.25 -5.75
CA LEU A 174 10.78 25.09 -4.59
C LEU A 174 9.95 24.58 -3.40
N ASP A 175 10.49 23.60 -2.70
CA ASP A 175 10.00 23.17 -1.39
C ASP A 175 11.11 22.43 -0.64
N GLY A 176 11.03 22.43 0.69
CA GLY A 176 11.87 21.60 1.54
C GLY A 176 11.37 20.15 1.54
N VAL A 177 12.30 19.20 1.70
CA VAL A 177 11.91 17.79 1.81
C VAL A 177 12.71 17.10 2.91
N VAL A 178 11.99 16.35 3.74
CA VAL A 178 12.58 15.40 4.68
C VAL A 178 12.63 14.03 4.01
N LEU A 179 13.82 13.45 4.01
CA LEU A 179 14.09 12.09 3.51
C LEU A 179 14.56 11.22 4.68
N SER A 180 13.87 10.09 4.88
CA SER A 180 14.19 9.13 5.93
C SER A 180 15.09 8.03 5.38
N MET A 181 16.09 7.65 6.15
CA MET A 181 16.94 6.49 5.89
C MET A 181 16.27 5.21 6.38
N ALA A 182 16.56 4.10 5.72
CA ALA A 182 16.11 2.79 6.19
C ALA A 182 16.77 2.42 7.54
N PRO A 183 16.05 1.73 8.44
CA PRO A 183 16.63 1.17 9.66
C PRO A 183 17.81 0.24 9.38
N LYS A 184 18.71 0.10 10.36
CA LYS A 184 19.84 -0.83 10.28
C LYS A 184 19.41 -2.27 10.54
N ASP A 185 18.40 -2.47 11.39
CA ASP A 185 17.84 -3.79 11.66
C ASP A 185 17.20 -4.39 10.39
N PRO A 186 17.53 -5.64 10.00
CA PRO A 186 17.02 -6.25 8.79
C PRO A 186 15.49 -6.39 8.73
N LEU A 187 14.84 -6.72 9.85
CA LEU A 187 13.39 -6.94 9.90
C LEU A 187 12.65 -5.61 9.82
N GLU A 188 13.09 -4.61 10.58
CA GLU A 188 12.56 -3.25 10.48
C GLU A 188 12.76 -2.65 9.08
N ARG A 189 13.93 -2.90 8.48
CA ARG A 189 14.22 -2.47 7.11
C ARG A 189 13.33 -3.15 6.09
N GLN A 190 13.05 -4.45 6.26
CA GLN A 190 12.11 -5.18 5.43
C GLN A 190 10.71 -4.57 5.53
N ASN A 191 10.23 -4.32 6.74
CA ASN A 191 8.93 -3.69 6.97
C ASN A 191 8.86 -2.27 6.36
N TRP A 192 9.91 -1.46 6.57
CA TRP A 192 10.02 -0.11 6.03
C TRP A 192 9.99 -0.09 4.50
N CYS A 193 10.67 -1.03 3.85
CA CYS A 193 10.68 -1.10 2.39
C CYS A 193 9.35 -1.64 1.83
N ALA A 194 8.71 -2.61 2.51
CA ALA A 194 7.47 -3.25 2.07
C ALA A 194 6.25 -2.32 2.20
N HIS A 195 6.17 -1.56 3.29
CA HIS A 195 4.98 -0.77 3.64
C HIS A 195 5.21 0.75 3.61
N GLY A 196 6.46 1.19 3.43
CA GLY A 196 6.84 2.59 3.67
C GLY A 196 6.76 2.94 5.16
N ILE A 197 6.82 4.24 5.46
CA ILE A 197 6.37 4.75 6.77
C ILE A 197 4.85 4.60 6.75
N SER A 198 4.32 3.51 7.32
CA SER A 198 2.88 3.32 7.41
C SER A 198 2.24 4.46 8.19
N GLU A 199 1.04 4.91 7.81
CA GLU A 199 0.25 5.91 8.56
C GLU A 199 -0.02 5.53 10.02
N GLY A 200 0.20 4.27 10.41
CA GLY A 200 0.00 3.76 11.78
C GLY A 200 1.18 2.97 12.37
N GLY A 201 2.37 3.03 11.79
CA GLY A 201 3.56 2.34 12.30
C GLY A 201 4.65 3.35 12.53
N PHE A 202 4.95 3.62 13.80
CA PHE A 202 5.97 4.52 14.32
C PHE A 202 6.29 5.69 13.38
N ALA A 203 5.55 6.78 13.53
CA ALA A 203 6.04 8.07 13.10
C ALA A 203 7.35 8.31 13.86
N THR A 204 8.49 8.04 13.24
CA THR A 204 9.73 8.59 13.73
C THR A 204 9.54 10.10 13.66
N VAL A 205 9.27 10.72 14.81
CA VAL A 205 9.46 12.16 15.00
C VAL A 205 10.95 12.34 14.87
N VAL A 206 11.42 12.50 13.63
CA VAL A 206 12.82 12.79 13.37
C VAL A 206 12.99 14.25 13.78
N PHE A 207 13.38 14.47 15.03
CA PHE A 207 13.98 15.73 15.42
C PHE A 207 15.21 15.94 14.54
N HIS A 208 15.14 16.88 13.62
CA HIS A 208 16.27 17.22 12.76
C HIS A 208 17.22 18.12 13.55
N LYS A 209 18.49 17.72 13.69
CA LYS A 209 19.52 18.54 14.32
C LYS A 209 19.74 19.87 13.59
N SER A 210 19.49 19.90 12.27
CA SER A 210 19.57 21.10 11.44
C SER A 210 18.21 21.79 11.39
N LYS A 211 18.16 23.04 11.88
CA LYS A 211 17.01 23.93 11.75
C LYS A 211 16.68 24.13 10.27
N LYS A 212 15.40 24.41 9.95
CA LYS A 212 15.07 25.06 8.67
C LYS A 212 15.93 26.31 8.55
N LEU A 213 16.30 26.67 7.32
CA LEU A 213 17.03 27.92 7.07
C LEU A 213 16.31 29.07 7.77
N CYS A 214 17.06 29.89 8.50
CA CYS A 214 16.53 31.13 9.02
C CYS A 214 16.47 32.18 7.90
N THR A 215 15.81 33.30 8.18
CA THR A 215 15.69 34.43 7.26
C THR A 215 17.05 34.91 6.73
N VAL A 216 18.05 35.01 7.59
CA VAL A 216 19.38 35.52 7.24
C VAL A 216 20.11 34.53 6.32
N GLU A 217 20.17 33.26 6.73
CA GLU A 217 20.80 32.20 5.92
C GLU A 217 20.16 32.08 4.53
N TRP A 218 18.84 32.23 4.44
CA TRP A 218 18.14 32.22 3.16
C TRP A 218 18.48 33.44 2.30
N ALA A 219 18.50 34.64 2.89
CA ALA A 219 18.87 35.87 2.19
C ALA A 219 20.31 35.79 1.66
N ASP A 220 21.25 35.26 2.44
CA ASP A 220 22.64 35.05 2.03
C ASP A 220 22.75 34.08 0.85
N ILE A 221 21.97 32.99 0.86
CA ILE A 221 21.90 32.04 -0.26
C ILE A 221 21.38 32.71 -1.54
N VAL A 222 20.35 33.57 -1.42
CA VAL A 222 19.77 34.30 -2.55
C VAL A 222 20.77 35.33 -3.09
N ASN A 223 21.33 36.17 -2.22
CA ASN A 223 22.32 37.20 -2.57
C ASN A 223 23.61 36.60 -3.14
N GLY A 224 24.05 35.46 -2.61
CA GLY A 224 25.17 34.69 -3.15
C GLY A 224 24.89 34.02 -4.50
N GLY A 225 23.74 34.28 -5.12
CA GLY A 225 23.41 33.83 -6.47
C GLY A 225 23.09 32.34 -6.61
N LYS A 226 23.00 31.58 -5.52
CA LYS A 226 22.71 30.14 -5.60
C LYS A 226 21.34 29.87 -6.21
N LEU A 227 20.33 30.68 -5.84
CA LEU A 227 18.98 30.55 -6.39
C LEU A 227 18.91 30.93 -7.87
N THR A 228 19.58 32.01 -8.28
CA THR A 228 19.62 32.43 -9.69
C THR A 228 20.39 31.44 -10.56
N ASN A 229 21.50 30.88 -10.06
CA ASN A 229 22.24 29.80 -10.73
C ASN A 229 21.39 28.53 -10.88
N ALA A 230 20.62 28.16 -9.86
CA ALA A 230 19.69 27.03 -9.94
C ALA A 230 18.61 27.28 -11.01
N ILE A 231 18.01 28.47 -11.04
CA ILE A 231 17.02 28.82 -12.06
C ILE A 231 17.63 28.76 -13.47
N ARG A 232 18.81 29.36 -13.69
CA ARG A 232 19.51 29.33 -14.99
C ARG A 232 19.80 27.91 -15.47
N SER A 233 20.17 27.00 -14.56
CA SER A 233 20.42 25.60 -14.89
C SER A 233 19.20 24.86 -15.47
N LEU A 234 17.99 25.38 -15.23
CA LEU A 234 16.74 24.83 -15.76
C LEU A 234 16.37 25.40 -17.14
N SER A 235 17.24 26.22 -17.75
CA SER A 235 16.99 26.86 -19.05
C SER A 235 15.63 27.58 -19.10
N PRO A 236 15.42 28.60 -18.22
CA PRO A 236 14.15 29.29 -18.11
C PRO A 236 13.84 30.04 -19.42
N THR A 237 12.56 30.32 -19.68
CA THR A 237 12.14 31.08 -20.87
C THR A 237 12.83 32.45 -20.96
N LYS A 238 13.14 33.07 -19.82
CA LYS A 238 13.91 34.32 -19.70
C LYS A 238 15.27 34.03 -19.05
N PRO A 239 16.37 33.92 -19.81
CA PRO A 239 17.69 33.58 -19.26
C PRO A 239 18.26 34.60 -18.25
N ARG A 240 17.81 35.85 -18.30
CA ARG A 240 18.25 36.96 -17.44
C ARG A 240 17.18 37.46 -16.45
N GLY A 241 16.04 36.77 -16.38
CA GLY A 241 14.91 37.17 -15.53
C GLY A 241 14.01 38.24 -16.17
N PRO A 242 13.04 38.79 -15.42
CA PRO A 242 12.70 38.40 -14.05
C PRO A 242 12.18 36.96 -13.97
N TRP A 243 12.37 36.31 -12.83
CA TRP A 243 11.98 34.92 -12.61
C TRP A 243 10.87 34.79 -11.59
N TRP A 244 10.04 33.77 -11.78
CA TRP A 244 8.98 33.43 -10.86
C TRP A 244 9.25 32.07 -10.21
N VAL A 245 9.25 32.03 -8.88
CA VAL A 245 9.51 30.83 -8.09
C VAL A 245 8.23 30.43 -7.36
N LEU A 246 7.66 29.28 -7.72
CA LEU A 246 6.51 28.72 -7.02
C LEU A 246 6.96 28.03 -5.74
N CYS A 247 6.46 28.46 -4.59
CA CYS A 247 6.79 27.88 -3.28
C CYS A 247 5.58 27.88 -2.35
N ASP A 248 5.74 27.23 -1.21
CA ASP A 248 4.79 27.32 -0.11
C ASP A 248 4.89 28.66 0.65
N ASN A 249 4.11 28.78 1.72
CA ASN A 249 3.96 30.02 2.48
C ASN A 249 4.81 30.02 3.76
N GLU A 250 6.00 29.41 3.71
CA GLU A 250 6.93 29.45 4.84
C GLU A 250 7.26 30.90 5.21
N THR A 251 7.17 31.20 6.50
CA THR A 251 7.21 32.58 7.00
C THR A 251 8.53 33.27 6.71
N PHE A 252 9.66 32.54 6.81
CA PHE A 252 10.98 33.10 6.56
C PHE A 252 11.14 33.64 5.13
N LEU A 253 10.52 33.00 4.13
CA LEU A 253 10.56 33.41 2.72
C LEU A 253 9.89 34.78 2.47
N ARG A 254 9.01 35.21 3.38
CA ARG A 254 8.18 36.42 3.20
C ARG A 254 8.58 37.59 4.09
N THR A 255 9.65 37.44 4.86
CA THR A 255 10.22 38.54 5.66
C THR A 255 10.75 39.65 4.78
N ALA A 256 10.80 40.89 5.29
CA ALA A 256 11.31 42.04 4.55
C ALA A 256 12.73 41.81 3.99
N VAL A 257 13.59 41.18 4.79
CA VAL A 257 14.97 40.82 4.40
C VAL A 257 14.97 39.85 3.21
N SER A 258 14.16 38.80 3.25
CA SER A 258 14.07 37.84 2.15
C SER A 258 13.50 38.47 0.89
N GLN A 259 12.46 39.30 1.02
CA GLN A 259 11.85 40.01 -0.11
C GLN A 259 12.84 40.98 -0.76
N ALA A 260 13.65 41.69 0.03
CA ALA A 260 14.71 42.55 -0.47
C ALA A 260 15.75 41.75 -1.27
N ALA A 261 16.20 40.61 -0.74
CA ALA A 261 17.12 39.71 -1.44
C ALA A 261 16.52 39.17 -2.75
N HIS A 262 15.25 38.77 -2.76
CA HIS A 262 14.55 38.33 -3.99
C HIS A 262 14.50 39.45 -5.03
N LYS A 263 14.12 40.66 -4.61
CA LYS A 263 14.02 41.83 -5.49
C LYS A 263 15.37 42.19 -6.10
N ALA A 264 16.44 42.18 -5.30
CA ALA A 264 17.81 42.44 -5.78
C ALA A 264 18.26 41.45 -6.87
N GLN A 265 17.73 40.22 -6.83
CA GLN A 265 18.05 39.17 -7.80
C GLN A 265 17.02 39.02 -8.93
N GLY A 266 16.03 39.92 -9.02
CA GLY A 266 14.97 39.87 -10.03
C GLY A 266 14.03 38.66 -9.88
N ILE A 267 13.83 38.20 -8.65
CA ILE A 267 13.00 37.03 -8.31
C ILE A 267 11.68 37.49 -7.70
N SER A 268 10.58 36.92 -8.19
CA SER A 268 9.24 37.06 -7.64
C SER A 268 8.74 35.72 -7.12
N LEU A 269 8.27 35.69 -5.87
CA LEU A 269 7.65 34.47 -5.32
C LEU A 269 6.20 34.35 -5.81
N TRP A 270 5.83 33.12 -6.18
CA TRP A 270 4.47 32.73 -6.49
C TRP A 270 3.98 31.73 -5.44
N SER A 271 3.16 32.22 -4.51
CA SER A 271 2.68 31.41 -3.40
C SER A 271 1.58 30.43 -3.83
N VAL A 272 1.68 29.18 -3.37
CA VAL A 272 0.52 28.28 -3.38
C VAL A 272 -0.47 28.66 -2.27
N PRO A 273 -1.77 28.37 -2.44
CA PRO A 273 -2.75 28.58 -1.37
C PRO A 273 -2.41 27.78 -0.10
N PRO A 274 -2.81 28.25 1.09
CA PRO A 274 -2.56 27.53 2.34
C PRO A 274 -3.02 26.07 2.28
N ARG A 275 -2.26 25.19 2.95
CA ARG A 275 -2.58 23.75 3.10
C ARG A 275 -2.81 23.02 1.76
N SER A 276 -2.14 23.45 0.69
CA SER A 276 -2.35 22.95 -0.67
C SER A 276 -1.11 22.27 -1.29
N PRO A 277 -0.58 21.21 -0.67
CA PRO A 277 0.60 20.51 -1.20
C PRO A 277 0.34 19.89 -2.58
N ASP A 278 -0.92 19.57 -2.90
CA ASP A 278 -1.32 19.06 -4.22
C ASP A 278 -1.10 20.09 -5.34
N LEU A 279 -1.15 21.39 -5.02
CA LEU A 279 -0.90 22.50 -5.95
C LEU A 279 0.58 22.87 -6.09
N ASN A 280 1.49 22.25 -5.32
CA ASN A 280 2.93 22.40 -5.48
C ASN A 280 3.51 21.23 -6.31
N PRO A 281 3.92 21.42 -7.58
CA PRO A 281 4.34 20.32 -8.44
C PRO A 281 5.56 19.55 -7.93
N VAL A 282 6.42 20.19 -7.13
CA VAL A 282 7.60 19.54 -6.56
C VAL A 282 7.25 18.40 -5.59
N GLU A 283 6.07 18.42 -4.96
CA GLU A 283 5.60 17.33 -4.10
C GLU A 283 5.47 16.00 -4.85
N LYS A 284 5.12 16.05 -6.15
CA LYS A 284 5.10 14.86 -7.01
C LYS A 284 6.49 14.31 -7.25
N PHE A 285 7.48 15.20 -7.42
CA PHE A 285 8.87 14.81 -7.53
C PHE A 285 9.37 14.18 -6.22
N TRP A 286 9.03 14.75 -5.06
CA TRP A 286 9.35 14.16 -3.75
C TRP A 286 8.71 12.79 -3.54
N ALA A 287 7.45 12.62 -3.91
CA ALA A 287 6.78 11.32 -3.86
C ALA A 287 7.48 10.27 -4.74
N TRP A 288 7.88 10.65 -5.97
CA TRP A 288 8.65 9.81 -6.87
C TRP A 288 10.04 9.46 -6.30
N LEU A 289 10.77 10.45 -5.77
CA LEU A 289 12.10 10.28 -5.22
C LEU A 289 12.07 9.33 -4.02
N ARG A 290 11.17 9.54 -3.06
CA ARG A 290 11.00 8.65 -1.89
C ARG A 290 10.71 7.21 -2.34
N ARG A 291 9.80 7.02 -3.30
CA ARG A 291 9.49 5.69 -3.84
C ARG A 291 10.71 5.04 -4.49
N THR A 292 11.46 5.80 -5.28
CA THR A 292 12.66 5.31 -5.99
C THR A 292 13.77 4.92 -5.02
N LEU A 293 14.02 5.74 -3.99
CA LEU A 293 14.99 5.44 -2.95
C LEU A 293 14.59 4.17 -2.18
N ARG A 294 13.32 4.04 -1.78
CA ARG A 294 12.81 2.81 -1.15
C ARG A 294 13.01 1.57 -2.00
N GLN A 295 12.75 1.66 -3.32
CA GLN A 295 12.96 0.53 -4.24
C GLN A 295 14.43 0.13 -4.33
N LYS A 296 15.35 1.10 -4.33
CA LYS A 296 16.80 0.82 -4.27
C LYS A 296 17.19 0.17 -2.95
N ASP A 297 16.66 0.64 -1.82
CA ASP A 297 16.92 0.04 -0.52
C ASP A 297 16.36 -1.38 -0.40
N TRP A 298 15.22 -1.67 -1.05
CA TRP A 298 14.66 -3.02 -1.18
C TRP A 298 15.53 -3.94 -2.03
N ALA A 299 16.05 -3.43 -3.15
CA ALA A 299 16.99 -4.19 -3.99
C ALA A 299 18.28 -4.51 -3.24
N ASP A 300 18.80 -3.57 -2.47
CA ASP A 300 19.95 -3.78 -1.59
C ASP A 300 19.68 -4.84 -0.53
N LEU A 301 18.51 -4.78 0.12
CA LEU A 301 18.11 -5.76 1.13
C LEU A 301 18.05 -7.17 0.53
N ARG A 302 17.44 -7.33 -0.65
CA ARG A 302 17.39 -8.61 -1.37
C ARG A 302 18.76 -9.13 -1.78
N ALA A 303 19.69 -8.23 -2.05
CA ALA A 303 21.09 -8.55 -2.36
C ALA A 303 21.96 -8.76 -1.11
N GLY A 304 21.38 -8.81 0.10
CA GLY A 304 22.12 -8.98 1.36
C GLY A 304 23.02 -7.80 1.75
N ARG A 305 22.87 -6.64 1.08
CA ARG A 305 23.67 -5.44 1.38
C ARG A 305 23.16 -4.79 2.66
N LYS A 306 24.09 -4.29 3.50
CA LYS A 306 23.76 -3.54 4.73
C LYS A 306 23.03 -2.22 4.41
N ALA A 307 22.32 -1.68 5.39
CA ALA A 307 21.70 -0.36 5.28
C ALA A 307 22.78 0.72 5.09
N LEU A 308 22.49 1.73 4.29
CA LEU A 308 23.43 2.82 4.04
C LEU A 308 23.65 3.68 5.29
N ASP A 309 24.87 4.18 5.46
CA ASP A 309 25.12 5.30 6.36
C ASP A 309 24.65 6.64 5.74
N LYS A 310 24.76 7.72 6.52
CA LYS A 310 24.30 9.06 6.11
C LYS A 310 25.02 9.57 4.87
N LYS A 311 26.34 9.37 4.77
CA LYS A 311 27.16 9.88 3.66
C LYS A 311 26.82 9.13 2.37
N ALA A 312 26.74 7.81 2.43
CA ALA A 312 26.35 6.95 1.33
C ALA A 312 24.91 7.23 0.88
N TYR A 313 23.99 7.45 1.83
CA TYR A 313 22.61 7.82 1.51
C TYR A 313 22.52 9.17 0.78
N GLN A 314 23.25 10.20 1.26
CA GLN A 314 23.33 11.49 0.58
C GLN A 314 23.89 11.37 -0.84
N ALA A 315 24.95 10.56 -1.03
CA ALA A 315 25.49 10.28 -2.35
C ALA A 315 24.46 9.61 -3.27
N ARG A 316 23.68 8.65 -2.75
CA ARG A 316 22.58 8.00 -3.48
C ARG A 316 21.46 8.96 -3.85
N VAL A 317 21.07 9.86 -2.96
CA VAL A 317 20.06 10.88 -3.27
C VAL A 317 20.55 11.76 -4.43
N ARG A 318 21.79 12.28 -4.34
CA ARG A 318 22.39 13.12 -5.39
C ARG A 318 22.49 12.38 -6.71
N SER A 319 22.96 11.12 -6.71
CA SER A 319 23.08 10.34 -7.94
C SER A 319 21.72 10.01 -8.56
N THR A 320 20.70 9.72 -7.74
CA THR A 320 19.33 9.49 -8.20
C THR A 320 18.75 10.75 -8.86
N CYS A 321 18.93 11.93 -8.26
CA CYS A 321 18.46 13.20 -8.82
C CYS A 321 19.17 13.60 -10.12
N ARG A 322 20.40 13.14 -10.36
CA ARG A 322 21.15 13.40 -11.60
C ARG A 322 20.77 12.49 -12.76
N THR A 323 19.94 11.47 -12.55
CA THR A 323 19.53 10.55 -13.61
C THR A 323 18.66 11.24 -14.67
N LYS A 324 18.75 10.80 -15.94
CA LYS A 324 17.84 11.24 -17.01
C LYS A 324 16.36 11.06 -16.63
N ARG A 325 16.04 9.99 -15.89
CA ARG A 325 14.69 9.73 -15.39
C ARG A 325 14.23 10.80 -14.40
N ALA A 326 15.06 11.23 -13.46
CA ALA A 326 14.74 12.31 -12.54
C ALA A 326 14.42 13.61 -13.29
N GLN A 327 15.26 13.96 -14.27
CA GLN A 327 15.07 15.17 -15.08
C GLN A 327 13.76 15.12 -15.87
N ALA A 328 13.40 13.97 -16.46
CA ALA A 328 12.12 13.77 -17.13
C ALA A 328 10.90 13.89 -16.19
N VAL A 329 11.01 13.36 -14.96
CA VAL A 329 9.94 13.50 -13.94
C VAL A 329 9.80 14.97 -13.54
N ALA A 330 10.91 15.68 -13.29
CA ALA A 330 10.90 17.10 -12.94
C ALA A 330 10.29 17.96 -14.08
N ALA A 331 10.66 17.70 -15.33
CA ALA A 331 10.09 18.40 -16.50
C ALA A 331 8.57 18.18 -16.65
N SER A 332 8.08 17.01 -16.22
CA SER A 332 6.64 16.69 -16.26
C SER A 332 5.82 17.40 -15.18
N CYS A 333 6.45 17.95 -14.13
CA CYS A 333 5.75 18.57 -13.00
C CYS A 333 4.91 19.79 -13.41
N ALA A 334 5.42 20.66 -14.30
CA ALA A 334 4.69 21.83 -14.78
C ALA A 334 3.41 21.45 -15.58
N GLY A 335 3.49 20.42 -16.43
CA GLY A 335 2.32 19.86 -17.12
C GLY A 335 1.32 19.25 -16.13
N GLY A 336 1.82 18.66 -15.05
CA GLY A 336 1.03 18.17 -13.94
C GLY A 336 0.22 19.23 -13.21
N LEU A 337 0.70 20.48 -13.12
CA LEU A 337 0.03 21.56 -12.40
C LEU A 337 -1.33 21.90 -13.01
N ARG A 338 -1.42 22.10 -14.34
CA ARG A 338 -2.69 22.38 -15.01
C ARG A 338 -3.71 21.27 -14.79
N LYS A 339 -3.28 20.00 -14.84
CA LYS A 339 -4.16 18.85 -14.58
C LYS A 339 -4.72 18.89 -13.16
N VAL A 340 -3.88 19.18 -12.16
CA VAL A 340 -4.32 19.35 -10.77
C VAL A 340 -5.32 20.51 -10.66
N CYS A 341 -5.02 21.67 -11.25
CA CYS A 341 -5.94 22.82 -11.22
C CYS A 341 -7.32 22.49 -11.82
N LYS A 342 -7.38 21.72 -12.91
CA LYS A 342 -8.67 21.22 -13.46
C LYS A 342 -9.45 20.41 -12.43
N GLU A 343 -8.78 19.51 -11.72
CA GLU A 343 -9.43 18.72 -10.66
C GLU A 343 -9.90 19.58 -9.50
N VAL A 344 -9.11 20.57 -9.07
CA VAL A 344 -9.49 21.49 -7.99
C VAL A 344 -10.75 22.27 -8.38
N VAL A 345 -10.84 22.77 -9.62
CA VAL A 345 -12.05 23.44 -10.11
C VAL A 345 -13.25 22.48 -10.16
N ALA A 346 -13.08 21.27 -10.73
CA ALA A 346 -14.14 20.27 -10.80
C ALA A 346 -14.67 19.86 -9.42
N LYS A 347 -13.80 19.85 -8.41
CA LYS A 347 -14.14 19.52 -7.02
C LYS A 347 -14.45 20.74 -6.16
N LYS A 348 -14.75 21.90 -6.77
CA LYS A 348 -15.12 23.14 -6.09
C LYS A 348 -14.13 23.53 -4.97
N GLY A 349 -12.84 23.39 -5.23
CA GLY A 349 -11.75 23.77 -4.32
C GLY A 349 -11.27 22.66 -3.38
N ALA A 350 -11.89 21.48 -3.39
CA ALA A 350 -11.41 20.35 -2.60
C ALA A 350 -10.07 19.78 -3.15
N MET A 351 -9.49 18.85 -2.39
CA MET A 351 -8.19 18.25 -2.70
C MET A 351 -8.19 17.48 -4.04
N ALA A 352 -7.21 17.76 -4.90
CA ALA A 352 -6.99 16.98 -6.12
C ALA A 352 -6.51 15.57 -5.77
N ARG A 353 -6.66 14.61 -6.70
CA ARG A 353 -6.03 13.30 -6.53
C ARG A 353 -4.53 13.47 -6.76
N SER A 354 -3.72 13.02 -5.80
CA SER A 354 -2.25 13.02 -5.88
C SER A 354 -1.71 11.92 -6.79
#